data_AF-A0A9E3SSL8-F1
#
_entry.id   AF-A0A9E3SSL8-F1
#
_cell.length_a   1.000
_cell.length_b   1.000
_cell.length_c   1.000
_cell.angle_alpha   90.00
_cell.angle_beta   90.00
_cell.angle_gamma   90.00
#
_symmetry.space_group_name_H-M   'P 1'
#
loop_
_entity.id
_entity.type
_entity.pdbx_description
1 polymer ?
#
loop_
_entity_poly.entity_id
_entity_poly.type
_entity_poly.pdbx_seq_one_letter_code
_entity_poly.pdbx_strand_id
1 'polypeptide(L)'
;MVLTPFILPVPADATEWDARKVQLRSQLYHLLGDLPPLFTPNPDIVETERRRGYRLEKFEFANGLDDRVSGYVLVPDQHNGAAVLYCHYHGGRYELGKDELFAEPLWEEWANETPRGVALAQAGYVVLAIDSYAFGDRQHQGPAGTRESGRETEMA
;
A
#
# COMPACT_ATOMS: atom_id res chain seq x y z
N MET A 1 -31.37 16.27 -2.36
CA MET A 1 -30.28 16.48 -3.34
C MET A 1 -30.41 15.42 -4.41
N VAL A 2 -30.62 15.81 -5.67
CA VAL A 2 -30.61 14.86 -6.79
C VAL A 2 -29.14 14.62 -7.12
N LEU A 3 -28.64 13.41 -6.87
CA LEU A 3 -27.29 13.03 -7.28
C LEU A 3 -27.28 12.94 -8.81
N THR A 4 -26.64 13.92 -9.46
CA THR A 4 -26.36 13.82 -10.88
C THR A 4 -25.36 12.68 -11.08
N PRO A 5 -25.66 11.66 -11.89
CA PRO A 5 -24.72 10.58 -12.11
C PRO A 5 -23.45 11.15 -12.73
N PHE A 6 -22.30 10.76 -12.18
CA PHE A 6 -21.01 11.07 -12.77
C PHE A 6 -20.84 10.21 -14.03
N ILE A 7 -21.19 10.77 -15.18
CA ILE A 7 -21.06 10.12 -16.48
C ILE A 7 -19.84 10.73 -17.17
N LEU A 8 -18.79 9.93 -17.36
CA LEU A 8 -17.66 10.28 -18.20
C LEU A 8 -17.83 9.63 -19.57
N PRO A 9 -18.11 10.40 -20.64
CA PRO A 9 -18.15 9.84 -21.98
C PRO A 9 -16.75 9.36 -22.40
N VAL A 10 -16.73 8.24 -23.12
CA VAL A 10 -15.51 7.72 -23.75
C VAL A 10 -14.98 8.80 -24.72
N PRO A 11 -13.69 9.16 -24.66
CA PRO A 11 -13.11 10.14 -25.57
C PRO A 11 -13.16 9.61 -27.02
N ALA A 12 -13.41 10.50 -27.99
CA ALA A 12 -13.47 10.15 -29.41
C ALA A 12 -12.10 9.74 -29.97
N ASP A 13 -11.02 10.31 -29.44
CA ASP A 13 -9.65 10.02 -29.85
C ASP A 13 -8.62 10.26 -28.74
N ALA A 14 -7.35 9.98 -29.05
CA ALA A 14 -6.23 10.14 -28.13
C ALA A 14 -5.97 11.60 -27.73
N THR A 15 -6.25 12.57 -28.61
CA THR A 15 -6.04 14.00 -28.34
C THR A 15 -7.04 14.50 -27.31
N GLU A 16 -8.32 14.13 -27.48
CA GLU A 16 -9.36 14.43 -26.49
C GLU A 16 -9.05 13.74 -25.16
N TRP A 17 -8.59 12.49 -25.19
CA TRP A 17 -8.16 11.78 -23.99
C TRP A 17 -7.00 12.48 -23.27
N ASP A 18 -5.98 12.93 -24.00
CA ASP A 18 -4.83 13.63 -23.43
C ASP A 18 -5.24 14.93 -22.73
N ALA A 19 -6.11 15.72 -23.36
CA ALA A 19 -6.66 16.93 -22.74
C ALA A 19 -7.51 16.60 -21.49
N ARG A 20 -8.39 15.59 -21.59
CA ARG A 20 -9.30 15.20 -20.50
C ARG A 20 -8.56 14.60 -19.30
N LYS A 21 -7.49 13.81 -19.52
CA LYS A 21 -6.65 13.24 -18.45
C LYS A 21 -6.14 14.30 -17.48
N VAL A 22 -5.67 15.43 -18.01
CA VAL A 22 -5.15 16.53 -17.18
C VAL A 22 -6.25 17.11 -16.30
N GLN A 23 -7.45 17.32 -16.87
CA GLN A 23 -8.62 17.83 -16.14
C GLN A 23 -9.08 16.84 -15.07
N LEU A 24 -9.20 15.56 -15.40
CA LEU A 24 -9.60 14.51 -14.46
C LEU A 24 -8.61 14.38 -13.30
N ARG A 25 -7.32 14.42 -13.59
CA ARG A 25 -6.28 14.37 -12.56
C ARG A 25 -6.40 15.56 -11.61
N SER A 26 -6.59 16.77 -12.15
CA SER A 26 -6.79 17.96 -11.33
C SER A 26 -8.05 17.88 -10.46
N GLN A 27 -9.16 17.37 -11.01
CA GLN A 27 -10.39 17.19 -10.26
C GLN A 27 -10.23 16.13 -9.16
N LEU A 28 -9.56 15.02 -9.45
CA LEU A 28 -9.27 13.99 -8.46
C LEU A 28 -8.48 14.56 -7.28
N TYR A 29 -7.40 15.31 -7.55
CA TYR A 29 -6.61 15.94 -6.47
C TYR A 29 -7.43 16.93 -5.65
N HIS A 30 -8.32 17.71 -6.29
CA HIS A 30 -9.21 18.60 -5.58
C HIS A 30 -10.20 17.85 -4.67
N LEU A 31 -10.74 16.72 -5.13
CA LEU A 31 -11.69 15.90 -4.37
C LEU A 31 -11.04 15.15 -3.20
N LEU A 32 -9.73 14.89 -3.27
CA LEU A 32 -8.97 14.33 -2.13
C LEU A 32 -8.80 15.33 -0.98
N GLY A 33 -9.20 16.59 -1.15
CA GLY A 33 -9.11 17.63 -0.14
C GLY A 33 -7.70 18.22 0.00
N ASP A 34 -7.41 18.75 1.19
CA ASP A 34 -6.11 19.33 1.49
C ASP A 34 -5.08 18.23 1.70
N LEU A 35 -4.14 18.10 0.76
CA LEU A 35 -3.04 17.15 0.86
C LEU A 35 -1.86 17.79 1.61
N PRO A 36 -1.18 17.03 2.49
CA PRO A 36 0.02 17.52 3.14
C PRO A 36 1.13 17.75 2.11
N PRO A 37 2.12 18.63 2.40
CA PRO A 37 3.29 18.79 1.56
C PRO A 37 4.00 17.46 1.30
N LEU A 38 4.44 17.25 0.06
CA LEU A 38 5.24 16.07 -0.28
C LEU A 38 6.59 16.14 0.44
N PHE A 39 7.01 15.00 0.99
CA PHE A 39 8.34 14.83 1.57
C PHE A 39 8.87 13.44 1.24
N THR A 40 10.19 13.27 1.35
CA THR A 40 10.84 11.96 1.29
C THR A 40 11.01 11.44 2.71
N PRO A 41 10.40 10.31 3.09
CA PRO A 41 10.60 9.74 4.41
C PRO A 41 12.06 9.35 4.64
N ASN A 42 12.51 9.46 5.90
CA ASN A 42 13.76 8.87 6.36
C ASN A 42 13.41 7.62 7.18
N PRO A 43 13.48 6.42 6.60
CA PRO A 43 13.10 5.20 7.31
C PRO A 43 14.22 4.69 8.22
N ASP A 44 13.82 4.20 9.39
CA ASP A 44 14.65 3.41 10.28
C ASP A 44 14.46 1.93 9.93
N ILE A 45 15.54 1.20 9.68
CA ILE A 45 15.48 -0.26 9.54
C ILE A 45 15.47 -0.87 10.95
N VAL A 46 14.34 -1.46 11.33
CA VAL A 46 14.14 -2.03 12.67
C VAL A 46 14.52 -3.51 12.74
N GLU A 47 14.45 -4.22 11.61
CA GLU A 47 14.82 -5.62 11.52
C GLU A 47 15.35 -5.96 10.12
N THR A 48 16.29 -6.90 10.05
CA THR A 48 16.79 -7.43 8.79
C THR A 48 16.96 -8.94 8.88
N GLU A 49 16.39 -9.65 7.91
CA GLU A 49 16.40 -11.11 7.85
C GLU A 49 16.88 -11.58 6.47
N ARG A 50 17.79 -12.56 6.42
CA ARG A 50 18.14 -13.23 5.16
C ARG A 50 17.18 -14.39 4.92
N ARG A 51 16.48 -14.36 3.80
CA ARG A 51 15.59 -15.44 3.34
C ARG A 51 16.12 -16.06 2.05
N ARG A 52 15.50 -17.14 1.61
CA ARG A 52 15.91 -17.85 0.38
C ARG A 52 15.64 -16.99 -0.85
N GLY A 53 16.70 -16.41 -1.42
CA GLY A 53 16.67 -15.63 -2.67
C GLY A 53 16.47 -14.13 -2.51
N TYR A 54 16.32 -13.63 -1.28
CA TYR A 54 16.15 -12.21 -0.98
C TYR A 54 16.49 -11.89 0.47
N ARG A 55 16.75 -10.62 0.76
CA ARG A 55 16.79 -10.06 2.12
C ARG A 55 15.47 -9.34 2.40
N LEU A 56 14.91 -9.57 3.58
CA LEU A 56 13.78 -8.82 4.10
C LEU A 56 14.30 -7.75 5.06
N GLU A 57 13.86 -6.51 4.90
CA GLU A 57 14.06 -5.45 5.86
C GLU A 57 12.70 -4.94 6.33
N LYS A 58 12.48 -4.95 7.64
CA LYS A 58 11.36 -4.24 8.26
C LYS A 58 11.81 -2.82 8.55
N PHE A 59 11.00 -1.85 8.19
CA PHE A 59 11.30 -0.45 8.42
C PHE A 59 10.11 0.29 9.01
N GLU A 60 10.40 1.43 9.60
CA GLU A 60 9.40 2.41 10.02
C GLU A 60 9.81 3.82 9.64
N PHE A 61 8.85 4.70 9.38
CA PHE A 61 9.11 6.12 9.18
C PHE A 61 7.96 6.99 9.72
N ALA A 62 8.26 8.26 10.07
CA ALA A 62 7.22 9.21 10.47
C ALA A 62 6.43 9.71 9.24
N ASN A 63 5.10 9.71 9.33
CA ASN A 63 4.23 10.18 8.24
C ASN A 63 4.17 11.73 8.11
N GLY A 64 4.80 12.46 9.04
CA GLY A 64 4.78 13.93 9.10
C GLY A 64 3.57 14.55 9.81
N LEU A 65 2.68 13.73 10.37
CA LEU A 65 1.45 14.10 11.08
C LEU A 65 1.28 13.27 12.37
N ASP A 66 2.37 13.11 13.13
CA ASP A 66 2.43 12.43 14.44
C ASP A 66 2.07 10.93 14.45
N ASP A 67 2.20 10.23 13.32
CA ASP A 67 2.04 8.77 13.24
C ASP A 67 3.26 8.11 12.56
N ARG A 68 3.46 6.82 12.82
CA ARG A 68 4.52 6.01 12.21
C ARG A 68 3.93 5.02 11.21
N VAL A 69 4.58 4.90 10.07
CA VAL A 69 4.25 3.93 9.02
C VAL A 69 5.25 2.78 9.10
N SER A 70 4.75 1.58 9.38
CA SER A 70 5.53 0.34 9.33
C SER A 70 5.44 -0.28 7.94
N GLY A 71 6.53 -0.91 7.49
CA GLY A 71 6.59 -1.54 6.18
C GLY A 71 7.69 -2.59 6.06
N TYR A 72 7.66 -3.30 4.94
CA TYR A 72 8.70 -4.23 4.51
C TYR A 72 9.27 -3.82 3.17
N VAL A 73 10.58 -4.03 3.00
CA VAL A 73 11.22 -4.11 1.69
C VAL A 73 11.86 -5.48 1.51
N LEU A 74 11.53 -6.16 0.43
CA LEU A 74 12.16 -7.41 -0.01
C LEU A 74 13.15 -7.06 -1.12
N VAL A 75 14.42 -7.28 -0.84
CA VAL A 75 15.54 -6.96 -1.73
C VAL A 75 16.09 -8.27 -2.29
N PRO A 76 15.83 -8.61 -3.56
CA PRO A 76 16.24 -9.89 -4.13
C PRO A 76 17.75 -9.99 -4.27
N ASP A 77 18.30 -11.21 -4.16
CA ASP A 77 19.74 -11.43 -4.33
C ASP A 77 20.20 -11.15 -5.77
N GLN A 78 19.29 -11.29 -6.74
CA GLN A 78 19.50 -10.98 -8.15
C GLN A 78 18.41 -10.01 -8.62
N HIS A 79 18.77 -8.73 -8.82
CA HIS A 79 17.83 -7.69 -9.22
C HIS A 79 17.58 -7.68 -10.73
N ASN A 80 16.33 -7.55 -11.13
CA ASN A 80 15.93 -7.35 -12.53
C ASN A 80 15.83 -5.86 -12.94
N GLY A 81 16.07 -4.94 -12.00
CA GLY A 81 16.02 -3.49 -12.21
C GLY A 81 14.67 -2.83 -11.98
N ALA A 82 13.63 -3.58 -11.63
CA ALA A 82 12.30 -3.06 -11.35
C ALA A 82 11.91 -3.19 -9.86
N ALA A 83 10.97 -2.33 -9.45
CA ALA A 83 10.40 -2.34 -8.11
C ALA A 83 8.87 -2.35 -8.17
N VAL A 84 8.24 -2.97 -7.18
CA VAL A 84 6.79 -3.09 -7.03
C VAL A 84 6.38 -2.49 -5.69
N LEU A 85 5.47 -1.52 -5.72
CA LEU A 85 4.71 -1.11 -4.55
C LEU A 85 3.50 -2.05 -4.42
N TYR A 86 3.52 -2.90 -3.41
CA TYR A 86 2.45 -3.84 -3.11
C TYR A 86 1.46 -3.18 -2.14
N CYS A 87 0.24 -2.95 -2.61
CA CYS A 87 -0.87 -2.51 -1.76
C CYS A 87 -1.64 -3.74 -1.30
N HIS A 88 -1.69 -3.96 0.02
CA HIS A 88 -2.43 -5.08 0.60
C HIS A 88 -3.93 -4.91 0.40
N TYR A 89 -4.62 -6.04 0.32
CA TYR A 89 -6.07 -6.12 0.27
C TYR A 89 -6.68 -5.72 1.62
N HIS A 90 -7.86 -5.11 1.57
CA HIS A 90 -8.60 -4.71 2.76
C HIS A 90 -9.21 -5.94 3.47
N GLY A 91 -10.11 -6.66 2.80
CA GLY A 91 -10.67 -7.95 3.25
C GLY A 91 -11.38 -8.02 4.61
N GLY A 92 -11.44 -6.91 5.36
CA GLY A 92 -11.84 -6.93 6.77
C GLY A 92 -10.80 -7.58 7.69
N ARG A 93 -9.58 -7.84 7.18
CA ARG A 93 -8.48 -8.48 7.91
C ARG A 93 -7.45 -7.43 8.32
N TYR A 94 -7.84 -6.59 9.27
CA TYR A 94 -7.05 -5.44 9.71
C TYR A 94 -5.71 -5.86 10.31
N GLU A 95 -5.62 -7.06 10.87
CA GLU A 95 -4.40 -7.66 11.39
C GLU A 95 -3.35 -7.97 10.32
N LEU A 96 -3.76 -8.15 9.05
CA LEU A 96 -2.87 -8.68 8.03
C LEU A 96 -1.92 -7.61 7.48
N GLY A 97 -2.47 -6.50 6.97
CA GLY A 97 -1.68 -5.41 6.41
C GLY A 97 -0.58 -5.86 5.44
N LYS A 98 0.63 -5.34 5.61
CA LYS A 98 1.84 -5.69 4.86
C LYS A 98 2.25 -7.18 4.99
N ASP A 99 1.82 -7.87 6.05
CA ASP A 99 2.16 -9.29 6.27
C ASP A 99 1.46 -10.18 5.22
N GLU A 100 0.47 -9.67 4.48
CA GLU A 100 -0.13 -10.33 3.30
C GLU A 100 0.92 -10.78 2.28
N LEU A 101 2.07 -10.10 2.19
CA LEU A 101 3.17 -10.50 1.31
C LEU A 101 3.61 -11.95 1.49
N PHE A 102 3.43 -12.48 2.70
CA PHE A 102 3.84 -13.82 3.11
C PHE A 102 2.67 -14.76 3.36
N ALA A 103 1.44 -14.27 3.31
CA ALA A 103 0.26 -15.09 3.51
C ALA A 103 -0.01 -15.98 2.30
N GLU A 104 -0.47 -17.21 2.57
CA GLU A 104 -1.06 -18.03 1.52
C GLU A 104 -2.26 -17.29 0.91
N PRO A 105 -2.50 -17.44 -0.40
CA PRO A 105 -3.61 -16.78 -1.05
C PRO A 105 -4.94 -17.08 -0.35
N LEU A 106 -5.72 -16.02 -0.08
CA LEU A 106 -6.98 -16.11 0.65
C LEU A 106 -8.08 -16.89 -0.10
N TRP A 107 -7.87 -17.16 -1.39
CA TRP A 107 -8.80 -17.91 -2.24
C TRP A 107 -8.28 -19.33 -2.44
N GLU A 108 -9.14 -20.32 -2.17
CA GLU A 108 -8.81 -21.75 -2.22
C GLU A 108 -8.15 -22.20 -3.53
N GLU A 109 -8.55 -21.60 -4.66
CA GLU A 109 -7.99 -21.91 -5.98
C GLU A 109 -6.48 -21.62 -6.09
N TRP A 110 -5.94 -20.78 -5.23
CA TRP A 110 -4.52 -20.41 -5.19
C TRP A 110 -3.82 -20.81 -3.90
N ALA A 111 -4.45 -21.60 -3.02
CA ALA A 111 -3.91 -21.92 -1.69
C ALA A 111 -2.52 -22.58 -1.72
N ASN A 112 -2.15 -23.25 -2.82
CA ASN A 112 -0.84 -23.90 -2.99
C ASN A 112 0.20 -23.02 -3.72
N GLU A 113 -0.14 -21.78 -4.05
CA GLU A 113 0.79 -20.87 -4.72
C GLU A 113 1.78 -20.23 -3.73
N THR A 114 2.97 -19.91 -4.23
CA THR A 114 3.95 -19.15 -3.44
C THR A 114 3.34 -17.78 -3.09
N PRO A 115 3.45 -17.31 -1.83
CA PRO A 115 2.98 -15.99 -1.46
C PRO A 115 3.49 -14.90 -2.39
N ARG A 116 2.61 -13.96 -2.77
CA ARG A 116 2.87 -13.02 -3.87
C ARG A 116 4.12 -12.19 -3.66
N GLY A 117 4.36 -11.71 -2.44
CA GLY A 117 5.57 -10.96 -2.10
C GLY A 117 6.83 -11.78 -2.32
N VAL A 118 6.80 -13.04 -1.92
CA VAL A 118 7.91 -14.00 -2.11
C VAL A 118 8.13 -14.30 -3.58
N ALA A 119 7.07 -14.57 -4.34
CA ALA A 119 7.15 -14.85 -5.78
C ALA A 119 7.74 -13.66 -6.55
N LEU A 120 7.33 -12.43 -6.23
CA LEU A 120 7.87 -11.22 -6.84
C LEU A 120 9.36 -11.03 -6.50
N ALA A 121 9.74 -11.20 -5.23
CA ALA A 121 11.14 -11.11 -4.84
C ALA A 121 11.99 -12.17 -5.56
N GLN A 122 11.54 -13.42 -5.61
CA GLN A 122 12.26 -14.49 -6.31
C GLN A 122 12.36 -14.27 -7.83
N ALA A 123 11.44 -13.52 -8.42
CA ALA A 123 11.50 -13.08 -9.82
C ALA A 123 12.42 -11.86 -10.05
N GLY A 124 13.09 -11.37 -9.00
CA GLY A 124 14.09 -10.30 -9.08
C GLY A 124 13.55 -8.88 -8.90
N TYR A 125 12.29 -8.73 -8.50
CA TYR A 125 11.73 -7.42 -8.17
C TYR A 125 12.08 -6.99 -6.75
N VAL A 126 12.40 -5.71 -6.56
CA VAL A 126 12.33 -5.12 -5.21
C VAL A 126 10.86 -4.95 -4.86
N VAL A 127 10.41 -5.46 -3.72
CA VAL A 127 9.01 -5.35 -3.30
C VAL A 127 8.92 -4.47 -2.06
N LEU A 128 8.10 -3.42 -2.11
CA LEU A 128 7.82 -2.52 -1.01
C LEU A 128 6.35 -2.67 -0.61
N ALA A 129 6.07 -2.88 0.66
CA ALA A 129 4.72 -2.81 1.22
C ALA A 129 4.72 -2.00 2.51
N ILE A 130 3.66 -1.23 2.73
CA ILE A 130 3.41 -0.53 3.99
C ILE A 130 2.06 -0.97 4.55
N ASP A 131 1.92 -0.87 5.87
CA ASP A 131 0.62 -0.95 6.51
C ASP A 131 -0.19 0.31 6.16
N SER A 132 -1.38 0.11 5.61
CA SER A 132 -2.38 1.18 5.48
C SER A 132 -2.81 1.65 6.87
N TYR A 133 -3.42 2.83 6.95
CA TYR A 133 -3.94 3.33 8.23
C TYR A 133 -4.95 2.34 8.83
N ALA A 134 -4.84 2.07 10.13
CA ALA A 134 -5.60 1.06 10.87
C ALA A 134 -5.27 -0.43 10.56
N PHE A 135 -4.20 -0.73 9.81
CA PHE A 135 -3.79 -2.10 9.48
C PHE A 135 -2.46 -2.51 10.13
N GLY A 136 -2.27 -3.81 10.30
CA GLY A 136 -1.03 -4.44 10.73
C GLY A 136 -0.47 -3.79 11.99
N ASP A 137 0.78 -3.34 11.91
CA ASP A 137 1.50 -2.71 13.04
C ASP A 137 1.00 -1.29 13.35
N ARG A 138 0.21 -0.69 12.46
CA ARG A 138 -0.38 0.65 12.68
C ARG A 138 -1.67 0.61 13.48
N GLN A 139 -2.12 -0.57 13.88
CA GLN A 139 -3.16 -0.67 14.91
C GLN A 139 -2.58 -0.28 16.27
N HIS A 140 -3.44 0.30 17.10
CA HIS A 140 -3.16 0.64 18.50
C HIS A 140 -2.08 1.71 18.73
N GLN A 141 -1.64 2.43 17.69
CA GLN A 141 -0.53 3.38 17.77
C GLN A 141 -0.94 4.81 18.11
N GLY A 142 -2.18 5.20 17.82
CA GLY A 142 -2.68 6.53 18.13
C GLY A 142 -3.31 6.66 19.52
N PRO A 143 -3.93 7.83 19.81
CA PRO A 143 -4.29 8.26 21.16
C PRO A 143 -5.40 7.40 21.81
N ALA A 144 -6.13 6.61 21.03
CA ALA A 144 -7.13 5.69 21.54
C ALA A 144 -6.53 4.37 22.07
N GLY A 145 -5.22 4.14 21.84
CA GLY A 145 -4.50 2.96 22.30
C GLY A 145 -5.13 1.68 21.78
N THR A 146 -5.35 0.70 22.64
CA THR A 146 -5.91 -0.61 22.26
C THR A 146 -7.28 -0.57 21.58
N ARG A 147 -8.01 0.55 21.66
CA ARG A 147 -9.29 0.74 20.95
C ARG A 147 -9.12 1.07 19.47
N GLU A 148 -7.91 1.45 19.04
CA GLU A 148 -7.60 1.77 17.66
C GLU A 148 -7.37 0.51 16.84
N SER A 149 -8.45 -0.15 16.48
CA SER A 149 -8.42 -1.33 15.63
C SER A 149 -9.66 -1.43 14.76
N GLY A 150 -9.52 -2.13 13.66
CA GLY A 150 -10.65 -2.51 12.82
C GLY A 150 -11.36 -1.34 12.15
N ARG A 151 -12.59 -1.65 11.71
CA ARG A 151 -13.45 -0.75 10.95
C ARG A 151 -13.74 0.58 11.64
N GLU A 152 -13.86 0.55 12.98
CA GLU A 152 -14.17 1.76 13.74
C GLU A 152 -13.06 2.80 13.62
N THR A 153 -11.81 2.35 13.48
CA THR A 153 -10.65 3.24 13.29
C THR A 153 -10.53 3.69 11.85
N GLU A 154 -10.72 2.77 10.89
CA GLU A 154 -10.63 3.09 9.46
C GLU A 154 -11.63 4.19 9.06
N MET A 155 -12.83 4.16 9.64
CA MET A 155 -13.94 5.06 9.30
C MET A 155 -13.95 6.37 10.12
N ALA A 156 -13.00 6.55 11.03
CA ALA A 156 -12.97 7.68 11.98
C ALA A 156 -12.48 8.99 11.37
#